data_AF-A0A1G1Y864-F1
#
_entry.id   AF-A0A1G1Y864-F1
#
_cell.length_a   1.000
_cell.length_b   1.000
_cell.length_c   1.000
_cell.angle_alpha   90.00
_cell.angle_beta   90.00
_cell.angle_gamma   90.00
#
_symmetry.space_group_name_H-M   'P 1'
#
loop_
_entity.id
_entity.type
_entity.pdbx_description
1 polymer ?
#
loop_
_entity_poly.entity_id
_entity_poly.type
_entity_poly.pdbx_seq_one_letter_code
_entity_poly.pdbx_strand_id
1 'polypeptide(L)'
;MDKKYFNNIYYDVLAFYFWEPQHLGKKKNPDNKLNNSDKVMDHLSKMEVSLNHILSIFFSLAPKSFFNYFFQQAFNKYQNDSFIEDSDFVGEIGEAMQPDFFFVGSKQIIAVEMKINAISNLEQLMKYLLLNVIYQEKKKTSLPYKILFLGPGKFEDLWEESCKNTIELKKAFKNYKFPAETKKGEIKLNKYISRINLLLNKCEISHMNYNDFSQILKKEQKTSNEVYAKLLAGMINELKNRGLI
;
A
#
# COMPACT_ATOMS: atom_id res chain seq x y z
N MET A 1 15.93 13.14 -4.31
CA MET A 1 15.05 12.46 -3.33
C MET A 1 15.92 12.12 -2.16
N ASP A 2 15.67 12.76 -1.03
CA ASP A 2 16.35 12.39 0.20
C ASP A 2 15.85 11.02 0.61
N LYS A 3 16.79 10.12 0.83
CA LYS A 3 16.46 8.75 1.24
C LYS A 3 15.89 8.83 2.65
N LYS A 4 14.60 8.51 2.84
CA LYS A 4 14.05 8.33 4.19
C LYS A 4 14.72 7.12 4.82
N TYR A 5 15.46 7.34 5.89
CA TYR A 5 16.06 6.27 6.68
C TYR A 5 15.03 5.73 7.68
N PHE A 6 15.23 4.50 8.14
CA PHE A 6 14.29 3.83 9.04
C PHE A 6 14.00 4.63 10.32
N ASN A 7 14.97 5.42 10.81
CA ASN A 7 14.81 6.27 11.99
C ASN A 7 13.89 7.48 11.70
N ASN A 8 13.89 8.04 10.49
CA ASN A 8 12.93 9.08 10.12
C ASN A 8 11.50 8.51 10.15
N ILE A 9 11.31 7.33 9.54
CA ILE A 9 10.01 6.64 9.55
C ILE A 9 9.58 6.34 10.98
N TYR A 10 10.49 5.86 11.83
CA TYR A 10 10.21 5.64 13.25
C TYR A 10 9.74 6.91 13.97
N TYR A 11 10.40 8.06 13.75
CA TYR A 11 9.97 9.32 14.35
C TYR A 11 8.62 9.82 13.80
N ASP A 12 8.34 9.61 12.51
CA ASP A 12 7.05 9.94 11.91
C ASP A 12 5.92 9.12 12.57
N VAL A 13 6.17 7.84 12.86
CA VAL A 13 5.23 6.95 13.58
C VAL A 13 5.00 7.44 15.01
N LEU A 14 6.06 7.85 15.73
CA LEU A 14 5.90 8.44 17.06
C LEU A 14 5.11 9.75 17.02
N ALA A 15 5.38 10.60 16.03
CA ALA A 15 4.66 11.85 15.83
C ALA A 15 3.17 11.58 15.52
N PHE A 16 2.85 10.58 14.69
CA PHE A 16 1.48 10.17 14.44
C PHE A 16 0.73 9.87 15.75
N TYR A 17 1.28 9.01 16.61
CA TYR A 17 0.63 8.68 17.89
C TYR A 17 0.60 9.84 18.89
N PHE A 18 1.53 10.79 18.79
CA PHE A 18 1.49 12.02 19.57
C PHE A 18 0.31 12.91 19.15
N TRP A 19 0.08 13.07 17.83
CA TRP A 19 -1.02 13.86 17.29
C TRP A 19 -2.38 13.13 17.33
N GLU A 20 -2.36 11.80 17.33
CA GLU A 20 -3.53 10.93 17.38
C GLU A 20 -3.58 10.06 18.64
N PRO A 21 -3.58 10.67 19.84
CA PRO A 21 -3.50 9.94 21.10
C PRO A 21 -4.74 9.08 21.37
N GLN A 22 -5.83 9.27 20.60
CA GLN A 22 -6.99 8.39 20.61
C GLN A 22 -6.66 6.92 20.40
N HIS A 23 -5.66 6.61 19.56
CA HIS A 23 -5.25 5.23 19.28
C HIS A 23 -4.57 4.56 20.47
N LEU A 24 -4.10 5.37 21.43
CA LEU A 24 -3.52 4.91 22.70
C LEU A 24 -4.54 4.96 23.86
N GLY A 25 -5.83 5.21 23.56
CA GLY A 25 -6.88 5.38 24.57
C GLY A 25 -6.84 6.71 25.32
N LYS A 26 -5.98 7.65 24.91
CA LYS A 26 -5.75 8.93 25.59
C LYS A 26 -6.60 10.04 24.95
N LYS A 27 -7.93 9.98 25.15
CA LYS A 27 -8.88 11.07 24.83
C LYS A 27 -9.23 11.88 26.10
N LYS A 28 -9.81 13.07 25.92
CA LYS A 28 -10.33 13.94 27.01
C LYS A 28 -11.25 13.18 27.98
N ASN A 29 -12.01 12.21 27.45
CA ASN A 29 -12.66 11.16 28.23
C ASN A 29 -11.94 9.83 27.91
N PRO A 30 -11.07 9.32 28.79
CA PRO A 30 -10.28 8.12 28.49
C PRO A 30 -11.20 6.94 28.22
N ASP A 31 -10.93 6.23 27.12
CA ASP A 31 -11.69 5.02 26.81
C ASP A 31 -11.28 3.94 27.80
N ASN A 32 -12.17 3.62 28.75
CA ASN A 32 -11.94 2.58 29.77
C ASN A 32 -11.63 1.20 29.15
N LYS A 33 -11.87 1.01 27.85
CA LYS A 33 -11.49 -0.21 27.13
C LYS A 33 -9.98 -0.34 26.94
N LEU A 34 -9.22 0.75 26.79
CA LEU A 34 -7.77 0.75 26.57
C LEU A 34 -7.03 1.17 27.85
N ASN A 35 -7.28 0.44 28.93
CA ASN A 35 -6.82 0.82 30.27
C ASN A 35 -5.47 0.20 30.70
N ASN A 36 -4.84 -0.62 29.85
CA ASN A 36 -3.52 -1.20 30.11
C ASN A 36 -2.74 -1.39 28.81
N SER A 37 -1.44 -1.68 28.93
CA SER A 37 -0.53 -1.87 27.79
C SER A 37 -0.99 -2.98 26.85
N ASP A 38 -1.44 -4.11 27.39
CA ASP A 38 -1.76 -5.29 26.59
C ASP A 38 -2.97 -5.04 25.69
N LYS A 39 -3.99 -4.35 26.20
CA LYS A 39 -5.16 -3.94 25.43
C LYS A 39 -4.82 -2.88 24.39
N VAL A 40 -3.90 -1.97 24.70
CA VAL A 40 -3.39 -1.01 23.70
C VAL A 40 -2.66 -1.77 22.60
N MET A 41 -1.78 -2.71 22.92
CA MET A 41 -1.06 -3.52 21.93
C MET A 41 -2.01 -4.36 21.07
N ASP A 42 -3.02 -5.01 21.67
CA ASP A 42 -4.05 -5.76 20.94
C ASP A 42 -4.92 -4.86 20.06
N HIS A 43 -5.23 -3.63 20.49
CA HIS A 43 -5.91 -2.66 19.65
C HIS A 43 -5.05 -2.24 18.46
N LEU A 44 -3.79 -1.88 18.72
CA LEU A 44 -2.85 -1.48 17.69
C LEU A 44 -2.63 -2.60 16.68
N SER A 45 -2.52 -3.87 17.09
CA SER A 45 -2.34 -5.00 16.17
C SER A 45 -3.55 -5.23 15.24
N LYS A 46 -4.73 -4.72 15.58
CA LYS A 46 -5.93 -4.81 14.73
C LYS A 46 -6.09 -3.64 13.76
N MET A 47 -5.31 -2.57 13.93
CA MET A 47 -5.38 -1.39 13.08
C MET A 47 -4.57 -1.57 11.79
N GLU A 48 -5.16 -1.19 10.65
CA GLU A 48 -4.46 -1.16 9.35
C GLU A 48 -3.29 -0.17 9.36
N VAL A 49 -3.52 1.04 9.91
CA VAL A 49 -2.51 2.11 9.99
C VAL A 49 -1.22 1.65 10.70
N SER A 50 -1.33 0.86 11.77
CA SER A 50 -0.14 0.37 12.49
C SER A 50 0.63 -0.67 11.68
N LEU A 51 -0.06 -1.50 10.88
CA LEU A 51 0.60 -2.44 9.98
C LEU A 51 1.33 -1.69 8.86
N ASN A 52 0.71 -0.64 8.31
CA ASN A 52 1.33 0.22 7.31
C ASN A 52 2.63 0.81 7.84
N HIS A 53 2.64 1.36 9.06
CA HIS A 53 3.85 1.88 9.71
C HIS A 53 4.97 0.82 9.85
N ILE A 54 4.61 -0.39 10.30
CA ILE A 54 5.56 -1.49 10.45
C ILE A 54 6.12 -1.90 9.09
N LEU A 55 5.30 -1.91 8.04
CA LEU A 55 5.74 -2.23 6.68
C LEU A 55 6.55 -1.13 6.03
N SER A 56 6.29 0.15 6.32
CA SER A 56 7.16 1.26 5.90
C SER A 56 8.57 1.07 6.45
N ILE A 57 8.70 0.73 7.74
CA ILE A 57 10.00 0.42 8.33
C ILE A 57 10.62 -0.80 7.65
N PHE A 58 9.86 -1.89 7.50
CA PHE A 58 10.33 -3.11 6.86
C PHE A 58 10.84 -2.88 5.42
N PHE A 59 10.05 -2.22 4.57
CA PHE A 59 10.42 -1.94 3.19
C PHE A 59 11.61 -0.97 3.10
N SER A 60 11.76 -0.02 4.04
CA SER A 60 12.95 0.85 4.07
C SER A 60 14.26 0.10 4.36
N LEU A 61 14.17 -1.03 5.08
CA LEU A 61 15.30 -1.87 5.47
C LEU A 61 15.50 -3.07 4.52
N ALA A 62 14.46 -3.45 3.78
CA ALA A 62 14.52 -4.59 2.86
C ALA A 62 15.52 -4.33 1.72
N PRO A 63 16.32 -5.32 1.32
CA PRO A 63 17.26 -5.17 0.23
C PRO A 63 16.53 -4.99 -1.10
N LYS A 64 17.15 -4.30 -2.06
CA LYS A 64 16.58 -4.09 -3.41
C LYS A 64 16.20 -5.39 -4.13
N SER A 65 16.95 -6.47 -3.89
CA SER A 65 16.67 -7.79 -4.45
C SER A 65 15.31 -8.34 -3.99
N PHE A 66 14.91 -8.04 -2.74
CA PHE A 66 13.63 -8.46 -2.19
C PHE A 66 12.46 -7.93 -3.01
N PHE A 67 12.47 -6.63 -3.36
CA PHE A 67 11.39 -6.03 -4.16
C PHE A 67 11.23 -6.68 -5.52
N ASN A 68 12.34 -7.03 -6.18
CA ASN A 68 12.28 -7.74 -7.46
C ASN A 68 11.63 -9.11 -7.28
N TYR A 69 12.01 -9.86 -6.25
CA TYR A 69 11.40 -11.16 -5.98
C TYR A 69 9.92 -11.03 -5.58
N PHE A 70 9.60 -10.12 -4.66
CA PHE A 70 8.25 -9.83 -4.18
C PHE A 70 7.31 -9.45 -5.33
N PHE A 71 7.68 -8.47 -6.14
CA PHE A 71 6.87 -8.05 -7.30
C PHE A 71 6.86 -9.10 -8.41
N GLN A 72 7.90 -9.93 -8.54
CA GLN A 72 7.87 -11.05 -9.47
C GLN A 72 6.79 -12.05 -9.09
N GLN A 73 6.69 -12.41 -7.80
CA GLN A 73 5.62 -13.29 -7.33
C GLN A 73 4.25 -12.62 -7.48
N ALA A 74 4.14 -11.33 -7.15
CA ALA A 74 2.87 -10.59 -7.22
C ALA A 74 2.29 -10.49 -8.63
N PHE A 75 3.13 -10.31 -9.65
CA PHE A 75 2.69 -10.10 -11.03
C PHE A 75 2.98 -11.30 -11.95
N ASN A 76 3.51 -12.40 -11.40
CA ASN A 76 3.96 -13.59 -12.14
C ASN A 76 4.84 -13.24 -13.36
N LYS A 77 5.72 -12.24 -13.21
CA LYS A 77 6.59 -11.71 -14.27
C LYS A 77 7.92 -11.34 -13.69
N TYR A 78 9.00 -11.70 -14.38
CA TYR A 78 10.35 -11.31 -13.97
C TYR A 78 10.45 -9.80 -13.74
N GLN A 79 11.08 -9.42 -12.65
CA GLN A 79 11.36 -8.02 -12.31
C GLN A 79 12.88 -7.84 -12.22
N ASN A 80 13.36 -6.81 -12.89
CA ASN A 80 14.73 -6.34 -12.78
C ASN A 80 14.74 -4.83 -12.86
N ASP A 81 14.46 -4.24 -11.72
CA ASP A 81 14.38 -2.81 -11.52
C ASP A 81 14.96 -2.41 -10.16
N SER A 82 15.32 -1.14 -10.00
CA SER A 82 15.76 -0.57 -8.73
C SER A 82 14.64 0.32 -8.19
N PHE A 83 13.71 -0.28 -7.46
CA PHE A 83 12.61 0.44 -6.83
C PHE A 83 13.08 1.33 -5.68
N ILE A 84 12.49 2.51 -5.60
CA ILE A 84 12.57 3.45 -4.48
C ILE A 84 11.13 3.87 -4.15
N GLU A 85 10.80 3.95 -2.88
CA GLU A 85 9.52 4.50 -2.43
C GLU A 85 9.52 6.04 -2.57
N ASP A 86 8.58 6.60 -3.32
CA ASP A 86 8.45 8.04 -3.59
C ASP A 86 7.33 8.65 -2.73
N SER A 87 7.51 8.58 -1.41
CA SER A 87 6.52 9.09 -0.43
C SER A 87 6.35 10.61 -0.48
N ASP A 88 7.37 11.35 -0.90
CA ASP A 88 7.32 12.83 -0.96
C ASP A 88 6.34 13.29 -2.04
N PHE A 89 6.37 12.67 -3.22
CA PHE A 89 5.45 13.00 -4.30
C PHE A 89 3.99 12.72 -3.91
N VAL A 90 3.76 11.62 -3.22
CA VAL A 90 2.44 11.22 -2.73
C VAL A 90 1.92 12.24 -1.70
N GLY A 91 2.80 12.74 -0.83
CA GLY A 91 2.53 13.84 0.10
C GLY A 91 2.10 15.15 -0.58
N GLU A 92 2.76 15.54 -1.68
CA GLU A 92 2.43 16.77 -2.43
C GLU A 92 1.03 16.77 -3.05
N ILE A 93 0.48 15.60 -3.36
CA ILE A 93 -0.79 15.46 -4.09
C ILE A 93 -2.00 15.41 -3.15
N GLY A 94 -1.75 15.32 -1.83
CA GLY A 94 -2.78 15.31 -0.80
C GLY A 94 -3.18 13.90 -0.37
N GLU A 95 -3.65 13.79 0.87
CA GLU A 95 -3.99 12.53 1.56
C GLU A 95 -5.06 11.70 0.82
N ALA A 96 -5.92 12.34 0.02
CA ALA A 96 -7.08 11.68 -0.58
C ALA A 96 -6.73 10.69 -1.71
N MET A 97 -5.48 10.63 -2.19
CA MET A 97 -5.04 9.86 -3.37
C MET A 97 -3.83 8.95 -3.11
N GLN A 98 -3.49 8.71 -1.84
CA GLN A 98 -2.26 8.01 -1.46
C GLN A 98 -2.50 6.51 -1.34
N PRO A 99 -1.84 5.65 -2.13
CA PRO A 99 -1.72 4.24 -1.78
C PRO A 99 -0.79 4.10 -0.57
N ASP A 100 -0.87 2.98 0.14
CA ASP A 100 0.01 2.73 1.29
C ASP A 100 1.50 2.77 0.92
N PHE A 101 1.85 2.29 -0.28
CA PHE A 101 3.19 2.42 -0.82
C PHE A 101 3.17 2.79 -2.31
N PHE A 102 4.10 3.65 -2.72
CA PHE A 102 4.27 4.05 -4.10
C PHE A 102 5.73 3.90 -4.54
N PHE A 103 6.03 2.82 -5.24
CA PHE A 103 7.37 2.47 -5.67
C PHE A 103 7.63 2.92 -7.11
N VAL A 104 8.73 3.63 -7.30
CA VAL A 104 9.20 4.10 -8.60
C VAL A 104 10.49 3.37 -8.95
N GLY A 105 10.48 2.69 -10.08
CA GLY A 105 11.67 2.11 -10.70
C GLY A 105 12.09 2.87 -11.96
N SER A 106 13.16 2.39 -12.59
CA SER A 106 13.64 2.86 -13.89
C SER A 106 12.77 2.40 -15.07
N LYS A 107 12.00 1.32 -14.90
CA LYS A 107 11.22 0.68 -15.96
C LYS A 107 9.72 0.68 -15.70
N GLN A 108 9.29 0.89 -14.46
CA GLN A 108 7.88 0.87 -14.10
C GLN A 108 7.61 1.60 -12.77
N ILE A 109 6.32 1.83 -12.51
CA ILE A 109 5.80 2.37 -11.26
C ILE A 109 4.83 1.33 -10.69
N ILE A 110 4.90 1.08 -9.38
CA ILE A 110 4.05 0.13 -8.68
C ILE A 110 3.44 0.81 -7.46
N ALA A 111 2.11 0.92 -7.43
CA ALA A 111 1.38 1.24 -6.20
C ALA A 111 1.02 -0.06 -5.47
N VAL A 112 1.16 -0.05 -4.16
CA VAL A 112 0.73 -1.15 -3.29
C VAL A 112 -0.31 -0.59 -2.32
N GLU A 113 -1.48 -1.23 -2.33
CA GLU A 113 -2.54 -0.99 -1.37
C GLU A 113 -2.64 -2.21 -0.45
N MET A 114 -2.68 -1.96 0.84
CA MET A 114 -2.89 -2.96 1.86
C MET A 114 -4.34 -3.01 2.30
N LYS A 115 -4.79 -4.19 2.73
CA LYS A 115 -6.08 -4.37 3.40
C LYS A 115 -5.93 -5.35 4.56
N ILE A 116 -6.49 -5.04 5.72
CA ILE A 116 -6.69 -6.01 6.81
C ILE A 116 -8.15 -6.47 6.83
N ASN A 117 -9.09 -5.53 7.01
CA ASN A 117 -10.52 -5.82 7.10
C ASN A 117 -11.36 -4.97 6.12
N ALA A 118 -10.74 -3.96 5.50
CA ALA A 118 -11.42 -3.06 4.59
C ALA A 118 -11.55 -3.68 3.19
N ILE A 119 -12.60 -3.30 2.48
CA ILE A 119 -12.79 -3.58 1.06
C ILE A 119 -12.39 -2.34 0.24
N SER A 120 -11.90 -2.56 -0.96
CA SER A 120 -11.63 -1.55 -1.97
C SER A 120 -12.87 -1.29 -2.84
N ASN A 121 -12.86 -0.19 -3.58
CA ASN A 121 -13.92 0.16 -4.50
C ASN A 121 -13.39 0.88 -5.75
N LEU A 122 -14.27 1.16 -6.71
CA LEU A 122 -13.91 1.86 -7.96
C LEU A 122 -13.40 3.28 -7.72
N GLU A 123 -13.84 3.99 -6.67
CA GLU A 123 -13.31 5.32 -6.33
C GLU A 123 -11.83 5.23 -5.98
N GLN A 124 -11.45 4.22 -5.20
CA GLN A 124 -10.07 3.98 -4.82
C GLN A 124 -9.20 3.63 -6.03
N LEU A 125 -9.67 2.77 -6.93
CA LEU A 125 -8.98 2.49 -8.19
C LEU A 125 -8.79 3.76 -9.04
N MET A 126 -9.82 4.62 -9.11
CA MET A 126 -9.76 5.89 -9.85
C MET A 126 -8.66 6.79 -9.30
N LYS A 127 -8.57 6.92 -7.97
CA LYS A 127 -7.54 7.72 -7.30
C LYS A 127 -6.13 7.25 -7.63
N TYR A 128 -5.89 5.94 -7.64
CA TYR A 128 -4.56 5.41 -7.96
C TYR A 128 -4.18 5.56 -9.42
N LEU A 129 -5.15 5.49 -10.33
CA LEU A 129 -4.92 5.82 -11.74
C LEU A 129 -4.65 7.31 -11.92
N LEU A 130 -5.41 8.19 -11.24
CA LEU A 130 -5.22 9.63 -11.28
C LEU A 130 -3.85 10.02 -10.73
N LEU A 131 -3.44 9.46 -9.60
CA LEU A 131 -2.12 9.67 -9.00
C LEU A 131 -1.02 9.43 -10.05
N ASN A 132 -1.07 8.30 -10.76
CA ASN A 132 -0.07 7.99 -11.76
C ASN A 132 -0.15 8.89 -13.01
N VAL A 133 -1.36 9.30 -13.43
CA VAL A 133 -1.52 10.30 -14.50
C VAL A 133 -0.81 11.60 -14.13
N ILE A 134 -1.01 12.10 -12.90
CA ILE A 134 -0.36 13.32 -12.41
C ILE A 134 1.16 13.11 -12.27
N TYR A 135 1.59 11.94 -11.79
CA TYR A 135 3.01 11.57 -11.74
C TYR A 135 3.69 11.67 -13.10
N GLN A 136 3.10 11.02 -14.11
CA GLN A 136 3.60 11.03 -15.47
C GLN A 136 3.67 12.44 -16.06
N GLU A 137 2.68 13.30 -15.77
CA GLU A 137 2.71 14.71 -16.17
C GLU A 137 3.84 15.50 -15.50
N LYS A 138 3.90 15.48 -14.17
CA LYS A 138 4.88 16.26 -13.39
C LYS A 138 6.31 15.81 -13.65
N LYS A 139 6.56 14.50 -13.76
CA LYS A 139 7.88 13.92 -13.97
C LYS A 139 8.24 13.72 -15.44
N LYS A 140 7.35 14.09 -16.38
CA LYS A 140 7.52 13.94 -17.83
C LYS A 140 7.94 12.52 -18.24
N THR A 141 7.21 11.54 -17.74
CA THR A 141 7.49 10.12 -17.95
C THR A 141 6.25 9.37 -18.42
N SER A 142 6.44 8.16 -18.96
CA SER A 142 5.38 7.28 -19.46
C SER A 142 5.58 5.83 -19.01
N LEU A 143 6.25 5.63 -17.88
CA LEU A 143 6.54 4.31 -17.35
C LEU A 143 5.25 3.48 -17.17
N PRO A 144 5.28 2.17 -17.52
CA PRO A 144 4.25 1.22 -17.16
C PRO A 144 3.84 1.35 -15.68
N TYR A 145 2.54 1.29 -15.44
CA TYR A 145 1.98 1.39 -14.09
C TYR A 145 1.34 0.07 -13.69
N LYS A 146 1.58 -0.33 -12.44
CA LYS A 146 0.99 -1.50 -11.82
C LYS A 146 0.40 -1.16 -10.46
N ILE A 147 -0.65 -1.88 -10.09
CA ILE A 147 -1.30 -1.77 -8.79
C ILE A 147 -1.35 -3.17 -8.17
N LEU A 148 -0.83 -3.31 -6.97
CA LEU A 148 -0.90 -4.53 -6.17
C LEU A 148 -1.82 -4.28 -4.98
N PHE A 149 -2.84 -5.13 -4.81
CA PHE A 149 -3.60 -5.22 -3.58
C PHE A 149 -3.04 -6.35 -2.71
N LEU A 150 -2.53 -6.02 -1.53
CA LEU A 150 -2.03 -6.95 -0.52
C LEU A 150 -3.06 -7.06 0.61
N GLY A 151 -3.82 -8.15 0.65
CA GLY A 151 -4.91 -8.29 1.61
C GLY A 151 -5.38 -9.73 1.77
N PRO A 152 -6.16 -10.06 2.81
CA PRO A 152 -6.58 -11.44 3.07
C PRO A 152 -7.50 -11.96 1.95
N GLY A 153 -7.79 -13.26 2.00
CA GLY A 153 -8.76 -13.88 1.08
C GLY A 153 -8.26 -13.95 -0.36
N LYS A 154 -9.18 -13.80 -1.29
CA LYS A 154 -8.97 -13.81 -2.74
C LYS A 154 -9.27 -12.43 -3.34
N PHE A 155 -8.95 -12.28 -4.63
CA PHE A 155 -9.20 -11.03 -5.36
C PHE A 155 -10.66 -10.57 -5.23
N GLU A 156 -11.63 -11.49 -5.36
CA GLU A 156 -13.06 -11.19 -5.26
C GLU A 156 -13.50 -10.64 -3.91
N ASP A 157 -12.79 -10.99 -2.83
CA ASP A 157 -13.13 -10.57 -1.47
C ASP A 157 -12.71 -9.10 -1.19
N LEU A 158 -11.90 -8.52 -2.09
CA LEU A 158 -11.36 -7.17 -1.92
C LEU A 158 -12.23 -6.07 -2.52
N TRP A 159 -13.30 -6.38 -3.26
CA TRP A 159 -14.04 -5.38 -4.03
C TRP A 159 -15.50 -5.30 -3.59
N GLU A 160 -15.95 -4.08 -3.26
CA GLU A 160 -17.37 -3.78 -3.00
C GLU A 160 -18.26 -4.18 -4.18
N GLU A 161 -17.73 -4.06 -5.40
CA GLU A 161 -18.41 -4.41 -6.64
C GLU A 161 -18.47 -5.92 -6.91
N SER A 162 -17.94 -6.75 -6.00
CA SER A 162 -17.94 -8.22 -6.12
C SER A 162 -17.28 -8.73 -7.41
N CYS A 163 -16.28 -8.00 -7.92
CA CYS A 163 -15.58 -8.33 -9.16
C CYS A 163 -14.70 -9.57 -8.96
N LYS A 164 -14.93 -10.63 -9.74
CA LYS A 164 -14.22 -11.90 -9.53
C LYS A 164 -12.76 -11.90 -10.00
N ASN A 165 -12.42 -10.95 -10.86
CA ASN A 165 -11.12 -10.85 -11.48
C ASN A 165 -10.90 -9.44 -12.05
N THR A 166 -9.69 -9.19 -12.54
CA THR A 166 -9.27 -7.89 -13.07
C THR A 166 -10.02 -7.49 -14.35
N ILE A 167 -10.53 -8.44 -15.14
CA ILE A 167 -11.30 -8.17 -16.35
C ILE A 167 -12.67 -7.59 -15.97
N GLU A 168 -13.34 -8.21 -15.01
CA GLU A 168 -14.60 -7.73 -14.46
C GLU A 168 -14.44 -6.35 -13.80
N LEU A 169 -13.38 -6.15 -13.01
CA LEU A 169 -13.07 -4.87 -12.40
C LEU A 169 -12.89 -3.75 -13.45
N LYS A 170 -12.09 -4.00 -14.49
CA LYS A 170 -11.90 -3.02 -15.58
C LYS A 170 -13.20 -2.75 -16.34
N LYS A 171 -14.07 -3.76 -16.48
CA LYS A 171 -15.39 -3.59 -17.10
C LYS A 171 -16.33 -2.74 -16.22
N ALA A 172 -16.35 -3.00 -14.91
CA ALA A 172 -17.11 -2.20 -13.95
C ALA A 172 -16.62 -0.74 -13.94
N PHE A 173 -15.31 -0.54 -13.94
CA PHE A 173 -14.71 0.80 -13.98
C PHE A 173 -15.07 1.60 -15.24
N LYS A 174 -15.21 0.96 -16.42
CA LYS A 174 -15.66 1.66 -17.64
C LYS A 174 -17.05 2.30 -17.49
N ASN A 175 -17.89 1.75 -16.62
CA ASN A 175 -19.22 2.27 -16.31
C ASN A 175 -19.23 3.16 -15.06
N TYR A 176 -18.07 3.39 -14.43
CA TYR A 176 -17.95 4.21 -13.25
C TYR A 176 -18.29 5.68 -13.57
N LYS A 177 -19.20 6.25 -12.78
CA LYS A 177 -19.55 7.68 -12.90
C LYS A 177 -18.50 8.50 -12.16
N PHE A 178 -17.58 9.09 -12.92
CA PHE A 178 -16.56 9.97 -12.35
C PHE A 178 -17.23 11.17 -11.64
N PRO A 179 -16.82 11.47 -10.39
CA PRO A 179 -17.19 12.74 -9.80
C PRO A 179 -16.52 13.89 -10.57
N ALA A 180 -17.08 15.10 -10.47
CA ALA A 180 -16.50 16.27 -11.14
C ALA A 180 -15.11 16.62 -10.60
N GLU A 181 -14.90 16.36 -9.30
CA GLU A 181 -13.69 16.66 -8.56
C GLU A 181 -13.38 15.57 -7.52
N THR A 182 -12.13 15.51 -7.07
CA THR A 182 -11.73 14.68 -5.93
C THR A 182 -12.38 15.18 -4.64
N LYS A 183 -12.40 14.35 -3.59
CA LYS A 183 -12.84 14.79 -2.25
C LYS A 183 -12.11 16.09 -1.87
N LYS A 184 -12.84 17.06 -1.31
CA LYS A 184 -12.38 18.43 -0.97
C LYS A 184 -12.12 19.38 -2.16
N GLY A 185 -12.45 18.99 -3.40
CA GLY A 185 -12.38 19.88 -4.57
C GLY A 185 -10.96 20.21 -5.08
N GLU A 186 -9.96 19.44 -4.63
CA GLU A 186 -8.54 19.70 -4.89
C GLU A 186 -8.17 19.52 -6.37
N ILE A 187 -8.81 18.56 -7.06
CA ILE A 187 -8.50 18.22 -8.46
C ILE A 187 -9.77 18.07 -9.29
N LYS A 188 -9.86 18.84 -10.38
CA LYS A 188 -10.91 18.71 -11.41
C LYS A 188 -10.67 17.48 -12.27
N LEU A 189 -11.49 16.45 -12.11
CA LEU A 189 -11.31 15.14 -12.75
C LEU A 189 -11.56 15.15 -14.25
N ASN A 190 -12.45 16.00 -14.74
CA ASN A 190 -12.85 16.06 -16.15
C ASN A 190 -11.65 16.17 -17.12
N LYS A 191 -10.58 16.85 -16.71
CA LYS A 191 -9.35 16.99 -17.50
C LYS A 191 -8.59 15.67 -17.67
N TYR A 192 -8.73 14.74 -16.73
CA TYR A 192 -7.93 13.52 -16.65
C TYR A 192 -8.68 12.26 -17.08
N ILE A 193 -10.01 12.29 -17.23
CA ILE A 193 -10.84 11.10 -17.55
C ILE A 193 -10.30 10.31 -18.73
N SER A 194 -9.99 10.96 -19.85
CA SER A 194 -9.46 10.28 -21.05
C SER A 194 -8.14 9.57 -20.78
N ARG A 195 -7.25 10.20 -19.99
CA ARG A 195 -5.96 9.63 -19.61
C ARG A 195 -6.09 8.49 -18.61
N ILE A 196 -7.00 8.63 -17.64
CA ILE A 196 -7.33 7.57 -16.67
C ILE A 196 -7.81 6.32 -17.41
N ASN A 197 -8.74 6.47 -18.36
CA ASN A 197 -9.24 5.35 -19.16
C ASN A 197 -8.16 4.72 -20.03
N LEU A 198 -7.28 5.53 -20.64
CA LEU A 198 -6.13 5.01 -21.38
C LEU A 198 -5.18 4.21 -20.47
N LEU A 199 -4.91 4.73 -19.27
CA LEU A 199 -4.04 4.10 -18.30
C LEU A 199 -4.64 2.80 -17.77
N LEU A 200 -5.94 2.75 -17.44
CA LEU A 200 -6.64 1.55 -16.98
C LEU A 200 -6.44 0.36 -17.94
N ASN A 201 -6.50 0.60 -19.24
CA ASN A 201 -6.31 -0.44 -20.25
C ASN A 201 -4.90 -1.03 -20.22
N LYS A 202 -3.89 -0.20 -19.92
CA LYS A 202 -2.47 -0.60 -19.86
C LYS A 202 -2.02 -1.05 -18.47
N CYS A 203 -2.73 -0.63 -17.42
CA CYS A 203 -2.39 -0.90 -16.03
C CYS A 203 -2.51 -2.39 -15.73
N GLU A 204 -1.49 -2.95 -15.10
CA GLU A 204 -1.55 -4.30 -14.55
C GLU A 204 -2.06 -4.22 -13.11
N ILE A 205 -3.12 -4.94 -12.79
CA ILE A 205 -3.69 -5.00 -11.45
C ILE A 205 -3.51 -6.43 -10.96
N SER A 206 -3.01 -6.61 -9.73
CA SER A 206 -2.84 -7.93 -9.13
C SER A 206 -3.26 -7.93 -7.67
N HIS A 207 -3.43 -9.13 -7.13
CA HIS A 207 -3.67 -9.40 -5.73
C HIS A 207 -2.66 -10.40 -5.20
N MET A 208 -2.20 -10.19 -3.97
CA MET A 208 -1.44 -11.16 -3.20
C MET A 208 -2.06 -11.23 -1.81
N ASN A 209 -2.28 -12.45 -1.30
CA ASN A 209 -2.71 -12.61 0.08
C ASN A 209 -1.54 -12.67 1.06
N TYR A 210 -1.81 -12.43 2.35
CA TYR A 210 -0.76 -12.46 3.36
C TYR A 210 -0.12 -13.83 3.53
N ASN A 211 -0.83 -14.92 3.24
CA ASN A 211 -0.24 -16.27 3.25
C ASN A 211 0.89 -16.38 2.23
N ASP A 212 0.64 -15.98 0.98
CA ASP A 212 1.61 -15.96 -0.10
C ASP A 212 2.78 -15.02 0.22
N PHE A 213 2.47 -13.82 0.75
CA PHE A 213 3.50 -12.90 1.23
C PHE A 213 4.38 -13.53 2.32
N SER A 214 3.79 -14.26 3.27
CA SER A 214 4.56 -14.96 4.30
C SER A 214 5.47 -16.06 3.73
N GLN A 215 5.04 -16.74 2.66
CA GLN A 215 5.88 -17.75 2.00
C GLN A 215 7.08 -17.11 1.30
N ILE A 216 6.90 -15.92 0.71
CA ILE A 216 7.99 -15.11 0.17
C ILE A 216 9.00 -14.78 1.27
N LEU A 217 8.52 -14.26 2.40
CA LEU A 217 9.37 -13.91 3.55
C LEU A 217 10.13 -15.14 4.07
N LYS A 218 9.45 -16.28 4.26
CA LYS A 218 10.06 -17.54 4.74
C LYS A 218 11.13 -18.07 3.78
N LYS A 219 10.92 -17.94 2.47
CA LYS A 219 11.88 -18.39 1.47
C LYS A 219 13.15 -17.53 1.50
N GLU A 220 12.99 -16.21 1.48
CA GLU A 220 14.11 -15.27 1.58
C GLU A 220 14.87 -15.44 2.90
N GLN A 221 14.15 -15.72 4.00
CA GLN A 221 14.76 -15.90 5.32
C GLN A 221 15.80 -17.03 5.34
N LYS A 222 15.55 -18.13 4.61
CA LYS A 222 16.44 -19.30 4.57
C LYS A 222 17.81 -19.00 3.95
N THR A 223 17.89 -18.01 3.07
CA THR A 223 19.10 -17.65 2.32
C THR A 223 19.71 -16.33 2.78
N SER A 224 19.13 -15.71 3.81
CA SER A 224 19.53 -14.40 4.30
C SER A 224 20.62 -14.47 5.37
N ASN A 225 21.39 -13.39 5.51
CA ASN A 225 22.25 -13.21 6.68
C ASN A 225 21.40 -13.05 7.96
N GLU A 226 22.04 -13.15 9.13
CA GLU A 226 21.35 -13.14 10.42
C GLU A 226 20.45 -11.89 10.63
N VAL A 227 20.97 -10.71 10.30
CA VAL A 227 20.25 -9.44 10.50
C VAL A 227 18.98 -9.41 9.64
N TYR A 228 19.10 -9.74 8.36
CA TYR A 228 17.95 -9.73 7.46
C TYR A 228 16.98 -10.87 7.78
N ALA A 229 17.49 -12.04 8.19
CA ALA A 229 16.66 -13.15 8.65
C ALA A 229 15.81 -12.78 9.89
N LYS A 230 16.35 -11.98 10.82
CA LYS A 230 15.59 -11.44 11.97
C LYS A 230 14.53 -10.43 11.54
N LEU A 231 14.83 -9.55 10.59
CA LEU A 231 13.86 -8.62 10.03
C LEU A 231 12.66 -9.36 9.39
N LEU A 232 12.96 -10.37 8.58
CA LEU A 232 11.95 -11.25 7.96
C LEU A 232 11.15 -12.03 9.02
N ALA A 233 11.83 -12.56 10.04
CA ALA A 233 11.18 -13.26 11.17
C ALA A 233 10.18 -12.35 11.89
N GLY A 234 10.59 -11.10 12.17
CA GLY A 234 9.75 -10.10 12.82
C GLY A 234 8.49 -9.80 12.02
N MET A 235 8.61 -9.66 10.69
CA MET A 235 7.47 -9.45 9.82
C MET A 235 6.52 -10.65 9.78
N ILE A 236 7.05 -11.87 9.70
CA ILE A 236 6.24 -13.09 9.78
C ILE A 236 5.51 -13.17 11.12
N ASN A 237 6.19 -12.84 12.22
CA ASN A 237 5.59 -12.83 13.56
C ASN A 237 4.48 -11.79 13.67
N GLU A 238 4.67 -10.60 13.10
CA GLU A 238 3.65 -9.56 13.07
C GLU A 238 2.40 -10.03 12.32
N LEU A 239 2.54 -10.62 11.13
CA LEU A 239 1.41 -11.15 10.38
C LEU A 239 0.65 -12.24 11.18
N LYS A 240 1.36 -13.11 11.90
CA LYS A 240 0.75 -14.14 12.78
C LYS A 240 0.00 -13.52 13.96
N ASN A 241 0.60 -12.53 14.64
CA ASN A 241 -0.01 -11.88 15.80
C ASN A 241 -1.33 -11.18 15.43
N ARG A 242 -1.45 -10.75 14.17
CA ARG A 242 -2.67 -10.15 13.62
C ARG A 242 -3.70 -11.17 13.13
N GLY A 243 -3.37 -12.46 13.11
CA GLY A 243 -4.21 -13.51 12.54
C GLY A 243 -4.35 -13.42 11.01
N LEU A 244 -3.38 -12.81 10.33
CA LEU A 244 -3.39 -12.67 8.87
C LEU A 244 -2.85 -13.92 8.15
N ILE A 245 -2.08 -14.75 8.86
CA ILE A 245 -1.47 -16.01 8.40
C ILE A 245 -1.45 -17.07 9.51
#